data_AF-A0A542EDC6-F1
#
_entry.id   AF-A0A542EDC6-F1
#
_cell.length_a   1.000
_cell.length_b   1.000
_cell.length_c   1.000
_cell.angle_alpha   90.00
_cell.angle_beta   90.00
_cell.angle_gamma   90.00
#
_symmetry.space_group_name_H-M   'P 1'
#
loop_
_entity.id
_entity.type
_entity.pdbx_description
1 polymer ?
#
loop_
_entity_poly.entity_id
_entity_poly.type
_entity_poly.pdbx_seq_one_letter_code
_entity_poly.pdbx_strand_id
1 'polypeptide(L)'
;MDSFYFTNIAPQMENFNRAMREGLCCLLLDGPTQECDEAFGVTSEQTTRPSCTGAHPDNGFMPDAQFPHPITGQLFPSPVPPGTGWPGDEADASTPVAHTSDEVASLAGSAPHLAELDARITVCRACPRLVTWREEVANKKRASFAAQPYWGRPGAGFGDPDARVLVVGLAPAANGANRTGRMFTGDRSGDWLYAAFNRAGYAGQASSEHAGDGLELTDLRIIASVRCAPPDNKPTTEERRTCAPWLDRDLQFAEPNLYSILALGSIGWDSTLAAARRLGWDVPRPKPKFGHGAVALLQNETRQVKLVGSYHVSQQNTFTGRLTEQMLDAAIGLLAP
;
A
#
# COMPACT_ATOMS: atom_id res chain seq x y z
N MET A 1 18.20 13.95 -39.15
CA MET A 1 18.84 13.85 -37.81
C MET A 1 18.81 15.25 -37.24
N ASP A 2 17.64 15.67 -36.78
CA ASP A 2 17.20 17.06 -36.90
C ASP A 2 16.83 17.67 -35.55
N SER A 3 17.38 18.87 -35.32
CA SER A 3 16.79 20.06 -34.67
C SER A 3 16.05 19.97 -33.32
N PHE A 4 15.93 18.82 -32.67
CA PHE A 4 15.25 18.71 -31.36
C PHE A 4 16.22 18.75 -30.15
N TYR A 5 17.52 18.56 -30.40
CA TYR A 5 18.55 18.48 -29.35
C TYR A 5 18.97 19.84 -28.75
N PHE A 6 18.78 20.96 -29.47
CA PHE A 6 19.39 22.24 -29.07
C PHE A 6 18.48 23.21 -28.31
N THR A 7 17.16 23.00 -28.27
CA THR A 7 16.25 24.02 -27.72
C THR A 7 15.75 23.74 -26.30
N ASN A 8 15.84 22.49 -25.79
CA ASN A 8 15.24 22.13 -24.49
C ASN A 8 16.18 21.51 -23.45
N ILE A 9 17.42 21.15 -23.80
CA ILE A 9 18.36 20.51 -22.85
C ILE A 9 19.42 21.50 -22.31
N ALA A 10 19.84 22.47 -23.13
CA ALA A 10 20.87 23.44 -22.76
C ALA A 10 20.54 24.30 -21.51
N PRO A 11 19.30 24.81 -21.32
CA PRO A 11 18.98 25.63 -20.14
C PRO A 11 18.92 24.80 -18.84
N GLN A 12 18.60 23.51 -18.94
CA GLN A 12 18.54 22.60 -17.79
C GLN A 12 19.95 22.20 -17.32
N MET A 13 20.90 22.06 -18.25
CA MET A 13 22.31 21.84 -17.94
C MET A 13 23.00 23.07 -17.33
N GLU A 14 22.61 24.29 -17.71
CA GLU A 14 23.13 25.51 -17.08
C GLU A 14 22.64 25.68 -15.63
N ASN A 15 21.36 25.39 -15.37
CA ASN A 15 20.82 25.41 -14.01
C ASN A 15 21.42 24.30 -13.13
N PHE A 16 21.68 23.13 -13.69
CA PHE A 16 22.39 22.04 -13.02
C PHE A 16 23.84 22.43 -12.68
N ASN A 17 24.57 23.00 -13.64
CA ASN A 17 25.95 23.48 -13.43
C ASN A 17 26.07 24.70 -12.51
N ARG A 18 24.97 25.45 -12.32
CA ARG A 18 24.88 26.53 -11.33
C ARG A 18 24.65 26.00 -9.92
N ALA A 19 23.72 25.06 -9.75
CA ALA A 19 23.48 24.38 -8.47
C ALA A 19 24.73 23.65 -7.95
N MET A 20 25.55 23.11 -8.87
CA MET A 20 26.83 22.46 -8.57
C MET A 20 27.94 23.42 -8.10
N ARG A 21 27.90 24.71 -8.49
CA ARG A 21 28.87 25.73 -8.02
C ARG A 21 28.49 26.38 -6.70
N GLU A 22 27.21 26.35 -6.34
CA GLU A 22 26.66 26.99 -5.14
C GLU A 22 26.58 26.06 -3.92
N GLY A 23 27.08 24.81 -4.01
CA GLY A 23 27.22 23.91 -2.86
C GLY A 23 25.91 23.25 -2.36
N LEU A 24 24.86 23.20 -3.18
CA LEU A 24 23.56 22.59 -2.85
C LEU A 24 23.51 21.05 -3.00
N CYS A 25 24.66 20.36 -3.02
CA CYS A 25 24.76 18.94 -3.35
C CYS A 25 23.97 18.01 -2.40
N CYS A 26 23.67 18.44 -1.17
CA CYS A 26 22.98 17.62 -0.17
C CYS A 26 21.44 17.52 -0.36
N LEU A 27 20.85 18.19 -1.34
CA LEU A 27 19.38 18.20 -1.53
C LEU A 27 18.86 17.22 -2.60
N LEU A 28 19.74 16.51 -3.31
CA LEU A 28 19.33 15.73 -4.49
C LEU A 28 19.62 14.22 -4.41
N LEU A 29 20.43 13.75 -3.46
CA LEU A 29 20.79 12.33 -3.36
C LEU A 29 20.73 11.90 -1.89
N ASP A 30 19.72 11.09 -1.54
CA ASP A 30 19.60 10.41 -0.24
C ASP A 30 20.71 9.35 -0.09
N GLY A 31 21.95 9.76 0.22
CA GLY A 31 23.10 8.87 0.44
C GLY A 31 24.15 9.47 1.40
N PRO A 32 25.00 8.65 2.06
CA PRO A 32 26.02 9.14 2.97
C PRO A 32 27.11 9.95 2.24
N THR A 33 27.54 11.05 2.84
CA THR A 33 28.46 12.07 2.29
C THR A 33 29.81 11.55 1.80
N GLN A 34 30.17 10.30 2.12
CA GLN A 34 31.46 9.72 1.79
C GLN A 34 31.55 9.19 0.34
N GLU A 35 30.41 8.97 -0.33
CA GLU A 35 30.37 8.50 -1.73
C GLU A 35 30.51 9.64 -2.76
N CYS A 36 30.37 10.91 -2.36
CA CYS A 36 30.51 12.05 -3.27
C CYS A 36 31.97 12.36 -3.63
N ASP A 37 32.92 12.06 -2.74
CA ASP A 37 34.33 12.42 -2.92
C ASP A 37 35.02 11.49 -3.94
N GLU A 38 34.60 10.22 -4.05
CA GLU A 38 35.20 9.24 -4.98
C GLU A 38 34.69 9.38 -6.43
N ALA A 39 33.51 9.96 -6.64
CA ALA A 39 32.91 10.08 -7.98
C ALA A 39 33.46 11.26 -8.81
N PHE A 40 34.05 12.28 -8.20
CA PHE A 40 34.35 13.55 -8.89
C PHE A 40 35.78 14.09 -8.74
N GLY A 41 36.70 13.35 -8.11
CA GLY A 41 38.14 13.64 -8.19
C GLY A 41 38.57 15.02 -7.69
N VAL A 42 37.96 15.53 -6.62
CA VAL A 42 38.33 16.82 -6.03
C VAL A 42 39.46 16.61 -5.02
N THR A 43 40.67 17.03 -5.38
CA THR A 43 41.82 17.02 -4.47
C THR A 43 41.64 18.04 -3.35
N SER A 44 41.94 17.60 -2.13
CA SER A 44 41.83 18.35 -0.88
C SER A 44 42.79 19.54 -0.81
N GLU A 45 42.44 20.69 -1.38
CA GLU A 45 43.01 21.98 -1.02
C GLU A 45 42.17 23.08 -1.71
N GLN A 46 41.74 24.08 -0.95
CA GLN A 46 40.92 25.24 -1.39
C GLN A 46 39.39 25.05 -1.40
N THR A 47 38.80 24.87 -0.22
CA THR A 47 37.53 25.53 0.13
C THR A 47 37.53 25.83 1.63
N THR A 48 37.48 27.10 1.99
CA THR A 48 37.21 27.54 3.35
C THR A 48 35.81 27.08 3.74
N ARG A 49 35.72 26.04 4.58
CA ARG A 49 34.47 25.51 5.12
C ARG A 49 33.78 26.59 5.99
N PRO A 50 32.55 27.02 5.69
CA PRO A 50 31.74 27.62 6.73
C PRO A 50 31.40 26.52 7.75
N SER A 51 31.61 26.78 9.03
CA SER A 51 31.22 25.83 10.08
C SER A 51 29.70 25.70 10.09
N CYS A 52 29.19 24.58 9.62
CA CYS A 52 27.83 24.15 9.91
C CYS A 52 27.74 23.67 11.36
N THR A 53 27.95 24.58 12.31
CA THR A 53 27.45 24.44 13.69
C THR A 53 26.09 25.12 13.76
N GLY A 54 25.18 24.66 12.91
CA GLY A 54 23.75 24.85 13.13
C GLY A 54 23.29 23.57 13.81
N ALA A 55 22.86 23.66 15.06
CA ALA A 55 22.13 22.59 15.71
C ALA A 55 21.05 22.08 14.74
N HIS A 56 21.02 20.76 14.51
CA HIS A 56 19.82 20.14 13.97
C HIS A 56 18.65 20.64 14.84
N PRO A 57 17.64 21.32 14.28
CA PRO A 57 16.42 21.50 15.05
C PRO A 57 15.95 20.08 15.34
N ASP A 58 15.79 19.76 16.62
CA ASP A 58 14.93 18.66 17.03
C ASP A 58 13.70 18.73 16.13
N ASN A 59 13.48 17.70 15.32
CA ASN A 59 12.28 17.57 14.50
C ASN A 59 11.12 17.48 15.48
N GLY A 60 10.64 18.65 15.88
CA GLY A 60 9.73 18.86 16.98
C GLY A 60 8.48 18.08 16.71
N PHE A 61 8.35 16.96 17.42
CA PHE A 61 7.07 16.34 17.63
C PHE A 61 6.16 17.40 18.24
N MET A 62 5.29 17.97 17.41
CA MET A 62 4.23 18.88 17.84
C MET A 62 2.97 18.01 17.99
N PRO A 63 2.67 17.51 19.20
CA PRO A 63 1.53 16.61 19.42
C PRO A 63 0.19 17.19 18.98
N ASP A 64 0.09 18.52 18.87
CA ASP A 64 -1.13 19.24 18.47
C ASP A 64 -1.14 19.68 17.00
N ALA A 65 -0.10 19.36 16.22
CA ALA A 65 -0.05 19.76 14.81
C ALA A 65 -1.14 19.03 13.99
N GLN A 66 -2.04 19.82 13.42
CA GLN A 66 -3.06 19.33 12.51
C GLN A 66 -2.73 19.71 11.07
N PHE A 67 -3.09 18.82 10.14
CA PHE A 67 -2.80 18.93 8.72
C PHE A 67 -4.10 18.80 7.93
N PRO A 68 -4.30 19.60 6.87
CA PRO A 68 -5.49 19.52 6.04
C PRO A 68 -5.46 18.24 5.21
N HIS A 69 -6.54 17.46 5.27
CA HIS A 69 -6.73 16.32 4.40
C HIS A 69 -6.79 16.77 2.93
N PRO A 70 -6.05 16.14 2.00
CA PRO A 70 -5.89 16.64 0.62
C PRO A 70 -7.19 16.85 -0.16
N ILE A 71 -8.22 16.03 0.09
CA ILE A 71 -9.53 16.14 -0.57
C ILE A 71 -10.54 16.99 0.21
N THR A 72 -10.81 16.65 1.47
CA THR A 72 -11.88 17.30 2.25
C THR A 72 -11.47 18.63 2.89
N GLY A 73 -10.16 18.92 3.00
CA GLY A 73 -9.64 20.09 3.72
C GLY A 73 -9.78 20.03 5.24
N GLN A 74 -10.48 19.03 5.80
CA GLN A 74 -10.62 18.84 7.24
C GLN A 74 -9.25 18.64 7.89
N LEU A 75 -9.05 19.26 9.05
CA LEU A 75 -7.81 19.18 9.80
C LEU A 75 -7.76 17.90 10.63
N PHE A 76 -6.66 17.15 10.50
CA PHE A 76 -6.41 15.96 11.29
C PHE A 76 -5.01 15.96 11.90
N PRO A 77 -4.82 15.39 13.10
CA PRO A 77 -3.50 15.01 13.56
C PRO A 77 -2.92 13.87 12.69
N SER A 78 -1.66 13.52 12.93
CA SER A 78 -0.95 12.47 12.21
C SER A 78 -0.14 11.64 13.22
N PRO A 79 -0.45 10.35 13.45
CA PRO A 79 -1.49 9.55 12.81
C PRO A 79 -2.92 10.01 13.15
N VAL A 80 -3.90 9.62 12.33
CA VAL A 80 -5.31 10.00 12.48
C VAL A 80 -6.01 9.08 13.50
N PRO A 81 -6.62 9.59 14.58
CA PRO A 81 -7.42 8.80 15.51
C PRO A 81 -8.69 8.23 14.86
N PRO A 82 -9.17 7.05 15.30
CA PRO A 82 -10.42 6.46 14.82
C PRO A 82 -11.63 7.35 15.10
N GLY A 83 -12.62 7.31 14.21
CA GLY A 83 -13.90 8.00 14.40
C GLY A 83 -13.84 9.51 14.28
N THR A 84 -12.75 10.07 13.76
CA THR A 84 -12.57 11.52 13.59
C THR A 84 -13.15 12.06 12.28
N GLY A 85 -13.79 11.20 11.48
CA GLY A 85 -14.40 11.56 10.20
C GLY A 85 -13.46 11.44 9.00
N TRP A 86 -12.39 10.64 9.09
CA TRP A 86 -11.57 10.31 7.92
C TRP A 86 -12.42 9.59 6.87
N PRO A 87 -12.33 9.94 5.57
CA PRO A 87 -13.17 9.31 4.55
C PRO A 87 -13.01 7.77 4.51
N GLY A 88 -14.11 7.05 4.71
CA GLY A 88 -14.14 5.58 4.72
C GLY A 88 -13.66 4.92 6.02
N ASP A 89 -13.50 5.68 7.11
CA ASP A 89 -13.25 5.12 8.44
C ASP A 89 -14.56 4.68 9.09
N GLU A 90 -14.77 3.37 9.20
CA GLU A 90 -15.94 2.77 9.86
C GLU A 90 -15.75 2.66 11.39
N ALA A 91 -14.54 2.91 11.90
CA ALA A 91 -14.29 2.81 13.33
C ALA A 91 -14.76 4.05 14.10
N ASP A 92 -15.11 3.84 15.36
CA ASP A 92 -15.44 4.86 16.33
C ASP A 92 -14.73 4.60 17.67
N ALA A 93 -15.04 5.43 18.68
CA ALA A 93 -14.44 5.32 20.01
C ALA A 93 -14.81 4.02 20.76
N SER A 94 -15.84 3.30 20.33
CA SER A 94 -16.30 2.04 20.93
C SER A 94 -15.74 0.80 20.24
N THR A 95 -15.10 0.96 19.08
CA THR A 95 -14.57 -0.15 18.29
C THR A 95 -13.48 -0.91 19.06
N PRO A 96 -13.61 -2.24 19.26
CA PRO A 96 -12.68 -3.00 20.09
C PRO A 96 -11.31 -3.15 19.41
N VAL A 97 -10.25 -3.00 20.20
CA VAL A 97 -8.86 -3.03 19.73
C VAL A 97 -8.21 -4.37 20.05
N ALA A 98 -7.74 -5.09 19.03
CA ALA A 98 -6.88 -6.25 19.24
C ALA A 98 -5.44 -5.82 19.58
N HIS A 99 -4.88 -6.35 20.66
CA HIS A 99 -3.49 -6.18 21.09
C HIS A 99 -2.68 -7.48 20.99
N THR A 100 -3.32 -8.63 20.78
CA THR A 100 -2.68 -9.94 20.66
C THR A 100 -3.22 -10.74 19.47
N SER A 101 -2.53 -11.82 19.09
CA SER A 101 -2.98 -12.74 18.04
C SER A 101 -4.32 -13.39 18.36
N ASP A 102 -4.57 -13.71 19.63
CA ASP A 102 -5.78 -14.41 20.07
C ASP A 102 -6.98 -13.45 20.05
N GLU A 103 -6.77 -12.18 20.43
CA GLU A 103 -7.77 -11.14 20.27
C GLU A 103 -8.08 -10.85 18.79
N VAL A 104 -7.07 -10.90 17.90
CA VAL A 104 -7.34 -10.83 16.44
C VAL A 104 -8.26 -11.96 16.01
N ALA A 105 -7.99 -13.21 16.41
CA ALA A 105 -8.83 -14.34 16.06
C ALA A 105 -10.27 -14.20 16.60
N SER A 106 -10.40 -13.78 17.86
CA SER A 106 -11.69 -13.56 18.53
C SER A 106 -12.51 -12.44 17.88
N LEU A 107 -11.89 -11.27 17.65
CA LEU A 107 -12.56 -10.11 17.08
C LEU A 107 -12.89 -10.29 15.60
N ALA A 108 -12.05 -11.00 14.84
CA ALA A 108 -12.36 -11.37 13.46
C ALA A 108 -13.54 -12.35 13.40
N GLY A 109 -13.47 -13.46 14.15
CA GLY A 109 -14.49 -14.51 14.12
C GLY A 109 -15.86 -14.06 14.62
N SER A 110 -15.91 -13.06 15.52
CA SER A 110 -17.15 -12.51 16.06
C SER A 110 -17.69 -11.28 15.32
N ALA A 111 -17.04 -10.83 14.23
CA ALA A 111 -17.55 -9.70 13.46
C ALA A 111 -18.86 -10.10 12.75
N PRO A 112 -20.00 -9.43 13.04
CA PRO A 112 -21.31 -9.83 12.50
C PRO A 112 -21.49 -9.48 11.02
N HIS A 113 -20.83 -8.43 10.54
CA HIS A 113 -20.90 -7.97 9.15
C HIS A 113 -19.58 -7.29 8.74
N LEU A 114 -19.44 -7.02 7.44
CA LEU A 114 -18.21 -6.52 6.84
C LEU A 114 -17.78 -5.14 7.36
N ALA A 115 -18.70 -4.20 7.54
CA ALA A 115 -18.37 -2.87 8.07
C ALA A 115 -17.74 -2.93 9.48
N GLU A 116 -18.25 -3.81 10.35
CA GLU A 116 -17.70 -4.00 11.69
C GLU A 116 -16.35 -4.72 11.64
N LEU A 117 -16.13 -5.61 10.66
CA LEU A 117 -14.82 -6.20 10.42
C LEU A 117 -13.80 -5.12 10.02
N ASP A 118 -14.16 -4.26 9.06
CA ASP A 118 -13.31 -3.17 8.60
C ASP A 118 -12.98 -2.22 9.75
N ALA A 119 -13.98 -1.79 10.53
CA ALA A 119 -13.78 -0.98 11.73
C ALA A 119 -12.74 -1.60 12.69
N ARG A 120 -12.94 -2.86 13.09
CA ARG A 120 -12.01 -3.59 13.98
C ARG A 120 -10.60 -3.72 13.39
N ILE A 121 -10.49 -3.95 12.09
CA ILE A 121 -9.20 -4.01 11.39
C ILE A 121 -8.47 -2.68 11.53
N THR A 122 -9.14 -1.55 11.26
CA THR A 122 -8.51 -0.23 11.27
C THR A 122 -8.03 0.25 12.63
N VAL A 123 -8.40 -0.41 13.73
CA VAL A 123 -7.90 -0.04 15.06
C VAL A 123 -6.89 -1.03 15.64
N CYS A 124 -6.68 -2.18 14.99
CA CYS A 124 -5.81 -3.25 15.47
C CYS A 124 -4.36 -2.79 15.78
N ARG A 125 -3.84 -3.28 16.92
CA ARG A 125 -2.48 -3.01 17.44
C ARG A 125 -1.69 -4.29 17.80
N ALA A 126 -2.10 -5.44 17.28
CA ALA A 126 -1.55 -6.75 17.68
C ALA A 126 -0.09 -7.04 17.26
N CYS A 127 0.49 -6.24 16.36
CA CYS A 127 1.85 -6.43 15.86
C CYS A 127 2.75 -5.24 16.28
N PRO A 128 3.47 -5.30 17.41
CA PRO A 128 4.22 -4.16 17.94
C PRO A 128 5.16 -3.50 16.92
N ARG A 129 5.94 -4.29 16.16
CA ARG A 129 6.86 -3.78 15.13
C ARG A 129 6.14 -2.99 14.05
N LEU A 130 4.99 -3.46 13.58
CA LEU A 130 4.21 -2.80 12.54
C LEU A 130 3.50 -1.55 13.06
N VAL A 131 3.02 -1.58 14.31
CA VAL A 131 2.42 -0.42 14.98
C VAL A 131 3.46 0.70 15.13
N THR A 132 4.64 0.38 15.67
CA THR A 132 5.73 1.35 15.79
C THR A 132 6.10 1.94 14.44
N TRP A 133 6.30 1.09 13.42
CA TRP A 133 6.73 1.54 12.11
C TRP A 133 5.70 2.43 11.40
N ARG A 134 4.43 2.01 11.35
CA ARG A 134 3.38 2.75 10.62
C ARG A 134 3.16 4.15 11.21
N GLU A 135 3.26 4.25 12.54
CA GLU A 135 3.12 5.51 13.29
C GLU A 135 4.37 6.36 13.17
N GLU A 136 5.57 5.77 13.21
CA GLU A 136 6.82 6.49 12.98
C GLU A 136 6.85 7.13 11.58
N VAL A 137 6.42 6.39 10.55
CA VAL A 137 6.26 6.93 9.19
C VAL A 137 5.22 8.04 9.15
N ALA A 138 4.08 7.88 9.84
CA ALA A 138 3.03 8.90 9.90
C ALA A 138 3.46 10.18 10.62
N ASN A 139 4.41 10.09 11.56
CA ASN A 139 4.98 11.23 12.26
C ASN A 139 6.11 11.89 11.46
N LYS A 140 7.09 11.12 10.99
CA LYS A 140 8.24 11.62 10.25
C LYS A 140 7.84 12.18 8.88
N LYS A 141 6.93 11.46 8.21
CA LYS A 141 6.43 11.71 6.85
C LYS A 141 7.52 11.77 5.79
N ARG A 142 7.15 11.54 4.53
CA ARG A 142 8.05 11.86 3.42
C ARG A 142 8.02 13.37 3.18
N ALA A 143 9.15 13.98 2.84
CA ALA A 143 9.23 15.42 2.60
C ALA A 143 8.15 15.95 1.62
N SER A 144 7.89 15.22 0.53
CA SER A 144 6.84 15.57 -0.46
C SER A 144 5.42 15.55 0.10
N PHE A 145 5.20 14.95 1.26
CA PHE A 145 3.91 14.80 1.93
C PHE A 145 3.91 15.41 3.35
N ALA A 146 4.91 16.23 3.69
CA ALA A 146 5.10 16.75 5.06
C ALA A 146 3.86 17.54 5.56
N ALA A 147 3.17 18.23 4.65
CA ALA A 147 1.98 19.03 4.94
C ALA A 147 0.67 18.21 5.00
N GLN A 148 0.69 16.90 4.78
CA GLN A 148 -0.51 16.05 4.77
C GLN A 148 -0.65 15.27 6.09
N PRO A 149 -1.87 15.03 6.59
CA PRO A 149 -2.08 14.05 7.64
C PRO A 149 -1.86 12.64 7.07
N TYR A 150 -1.32 11.74 7.89
CA TYR A 150 -1.24 10.32 7.55
C TYR A 150 -2.29 9.54 8.34
N TRP A 151 -2.96 8.61 7.66
CA TRP A 151 -3.79 7.59 8.27
C TRP A 151 -3.10 6.91 9.46
N GLY A 152 -1.89 6.35 9.24
CA GLY A 152 -1.05 5.77 10.30
C GLY A 152 -1.68 4.57 11.05
N ARG A 153 -2.70 3.97 10.46
CA ARG A 153 -3.48 2.85 11.00
C ARG A 153 -3.49 1.67 10.00
N PRO A 154 -3.97 0.46 10.38
CA PRO A 154 -4.18 -0.61 9.43
C PRO A 154 -5.11 -0.20 8.28
N GLY A 155 -4.84 -0.65 7.07
CA GLY A 155 -5.75 -0.53 5.93
C GLY A 155 -6.78 -1.65 5.95
N ALA A 156 -8.07 -1.29 6.04
CA ALA A 156 -9.19 -2.19 5.84
C ALA A 156 -9.38 -2.54 4.35
N GLY A 157 -10.34 -3.43 4.06
CA GLY A 157 -10.71 -3.70 2.67
C GLY A 157 -11.34 -2.47 2.01
N PHE A 158 -11.24 -2.37 0.68
CA PHE A 158 -11.85 -1.29 -0.08
C PHE A 158 -12.58 -1.81 -1.31
N GLY A 159 -13.79 -1.34 -1.55
CA GLY A 159 -14.61 -1.68 -2.71
C GLY A 159 -15.94 -2.32 -2.33
N ASP A 160 -16.59 -2.93 -3.31
CA ASP A 160 -17.94 -3.44 -3.22
C ASP A 160 -18.09 -4.50 -2.09
N PRO A 161 -19.01 -4.33 -1.12
CA PRO A 161 -19.22 -5.32 -0.07
C PRO A 161 -19.77 -6.65 -0.60
N ASP A 162 -20.44 -6.65 -1.76
CA ASP A 162 -21.01 -7.82 -2.42
C ASP A 162 -20.14 -8.31 -3.60
N ALA A 163 -18.87 -7.86 -3.65
CA ALA A 163 -17.94 -8.16 -4.73
C ALA A 163 -17.84 -9.65 -5.05
N ARG A 164 -17.96 -9.99 -6.34
CA ARG A 164 -17.72 -11.35 -6.83
C ARG A 164 -16.25 -11.55 -7.23
N VAL A 165 -15.45 -10.48 -7.23
CA VAL A 165 -14.01 -10.51 -7.45
C VAL A 165 -13.27 -9.95 -6.25
N LEU A 166 -12.36 -10.73 -5.67
CA LEU A 166 -11.42 -10.24 -4.65
C LEU A 166 -10.04 -9.99 -5.22
N VAL A 167 -9.38 -8.93 -4.76
CA VAL A 167 -7.94 -8.70 -5.00
C VAL A 167 -7.21 -8.86 -3.67
N VAL A 168 -6.22 -9.75 -3.61
CA VAL A 168 -5.44 -10.02 -2.40
C VAL A 168 -4.01 -9.54 -2.60
N GLY A 169 -3.69 -8.42 -1.95
CA GLY A 169 -2.36 -7.84 -1.90
C GLY A 169 -1.49 -8.38 -0.75
N LEU A 170 -0.24 -7.88 -0.71
CA LEU A 170 0.69 -8.12 0.39
C LEU A 170 0.32 -7.32 1.64
N ALA A 171 0.51 -6.01 1.59
CA ALA A 171 0.35 -5.08 2.71
C ALA A 171 0.32 -3.63 2.21
N PRO A 172 -0.19 -2.68 3.01
CA PRO A 172 -0.06 -1.24 2.75
C PRO A 172 1.39 -0.78 2.49
N ALA A 173 1.57 0.13 1.54
CA ALA A 173 2.83 0.87 1.39
C ALA A 173 2.92 1.98 2.45
N ALA A 174 4.15 2.26 2.92
CA ALA A 174 4.43 3.25 3.95
C ALA A 174 3.92 4.68 3.61
N ASN A 175 3.96 5.06 2.33
CA ASN A 175 3.49 6.37 1.84
C ASN A 175 2.28 6.28 0.88
N GLY A 176 1.72 5.08 0.71
CA GLY A 176 0.47 4.82 -0.01
C GLY A 176 -0.67 4.71 0.99
N ALA A 177 -1.25 3.53 1.14
CA ALA A 177 -2.35 3.27 2.07
C ALA A 177 -2.09 3.66 3.54
N ASN A 178 -0.84 3.62 4.03
CA ASN A 178 -0.54 4.12 5.39
C ASN A 178 -0.63 5.65 5.51
N ARG A 179 -0.55 6.38 4.40
CA ARG A 179 -0.83 7.81 4.33
C ARG A 179 -2.30 8.08 4.04
N THR A 180 -2.85 7.41 3.03
CA THR A 180 -4.15 7.74 2.45
C THR A 180 -5.33 7.04 3.13
N GLY A 181 -5.10 5.97 3.88
CA GLY A 181 -6.14 5.15 4.51
C GLY A 181 -6.87 4.19 3.57
N ARG A 182 -6.54 4.20 2.27
CA ARG A 182 -7.18 3.34 1.26
C ARG A 182 -6.16 2.44 0.58
N MET A 183 -6.50 1.17 0.42
CA MET A 183 -5.65 0.17 -0.23
C MET A 183 -5.21 0.64 -1.62
N PHE A 184 -3.93 0.44 -1.96
CA PHE A 184 -3.32 0.81 -3.24
C PHE A 184 -3.58 2.27 -3.67
N THR A 185 -3.72 3.21 -2.75
CA THR A 185 -4.03 4.62 -3.07
C THR A 185 -2.88 5.55 -2.71
N GLY A 186 -2.54 6.49 -3.61
CA GLY A 186 -1.50 7.49 -3.39
C GLY A 186 -0.06 6.99 -3.60
N ASP A 187 0.12 5.90 -4.34
CA ASP A 187 1.42 5.42 -4.79
C ASP A 187 1.35 4.86 -6.22
N ARG A 188 2.53 4.67 -6.84
CA ARG A 188 2.62 4.21 -8.24
C ARG A 188 2.08 2.82 -8.50
N SER A 189 2.05 1.96 -7.48
CA SER A 189 1.45 0.63 -7.61
C SER A 189 -0.06 0.76 -7.76
N GLY A 190 -0.66 1.70 -7.03
CA GLY A 190 -2.05 2.13 -7.20
C GLY A 190 -2.40 2.60 -8.59
N ASP A 191 -1.62 3.53 -9.13
CA ASP A 191 -1.86 4.11 -10.47
C ASP A 191 -2.01 3.03 -11.55
N TRP A 192 -1.15 2.01 -11.50
CA TRP A 192 -1.21 0.88 -12.43
C TRP A 192 -2.47 0.02 -12.25
N LEU A 193 -2.82 -0.30 -11.00
CA LEU A 193 -3.94 -1.18 -10.71
C LEU A 193 -5.28 -0.51 -11.02
N TYR A 194 -5.49 0.72 -10.55
CA TYR A 194 -6.75 1.41 -10.78
C TYR A 194 -6.98 1.75 -12.25
N ALA A 195 -5.92 2.09 -13.00
CA ALA A 195 -6.04 2.26 -14.45
C ALA A 195 -6.46 0.95 -15.13
N ALA A 196 -5.89 -0.18 -14.73
CA ALA A 196 -6.27 -1.49 -15.28
C ALA A 196 -7.69 -1.92 -14.89
N PHE A 197 -8.09 -1.68 -13.62
CA PHE A 197 -9.45 -1.94 -13.17
C PHE A 197 -10.48 -1.05 -13.87
N ASN A 198 -10.14 0.21 -14.14
CA ASN A 198 -11.02 1.10 -14.90
C ASN A 198 -11.19 0.61 -16.35
N ARG A 199 -10.11 0.23 -17.03
CA ARG A 199 -10.19 -0.38 -18.37
C ARG A 199 -11.03 -1.66 -18.39
N ALA A 200 -10.96 -2.45 -17.32
CA ALA A 200 -11.74 -3.69 -17.17
C ALA A 200 -13.18 -3.45 -16.68
N GLY A 201 -13.57 -2.22 -16.36
CA GLY A 201 -14.92 -1.86 -15.90
C GLY A 201 -15.19 -2.09 -14.41
N TYR A 202 -14.18 -2.41 -13.60
CA TYR A 202 -14.32 -2.60 -12.15
C TYR A 202 -14.20 -1.30 -11.34
N ALA A 203 -13.59 -0.24 -11.90
CA ALA A 203 -13.36 1.02 -11.21
C ALA A 203 -13.99 2.20 -11.93
N GLY A 204 -14.66 3.10 -11.20
CA GLY A 204 -15.32 4.29 -11.75
C GLY A 204 -14.34 5.34 -12.34
N GLN A 205 -13.07 5.29 -11.95
CA GLN A 205 -12.01 6.16 -12.47
C GLN A 205 -10.66 5.43 -12.46
N ALA A 206 -9.71 5.94 -13.27
CA ALA A 206 -8.39 5.33 -13.46
C ALA A 206 -7.36 5.69 -12.38
N SER A 207 -7.60 6.72 -11.58
CA SER A 207 -6.68 7.20 -10.54
C SER A 207 -7.29 7.12 -9.14
N SER A 208 -6.43 6.97 -8.13
CA SER A 208 -6.80 7.07 -6.71
C SER A 208 -5.71 7.85 -5.98
N GLU A 209 -5.99 9.11 -5.67
CA GLU A 209 -5.00 10.02 -5.08
C GLU A 209 -5.02 9.96 -3.55
N HIS A 210 -6.22 9.88 -2.98
CA HIS A 210 -6.44 9.85 -1.54
C HIS A 210 -7.82 9.31 -1.19
N ALA A 211 -8.03 8.85 0.05
CA ALA A 211 -9.38 8.57 0.52
C ALA A 211 -10.28 9.81 0.38
N GLY A 212 -11.50 9.62 -0.10
CA GLY A 212 -12.48 10.70 -0.32
C GLY A 212 -12.51 11.27 -1.74
N ASP A 213 -11.65 10.82 -2.65
CA ASP A 213 -11.58 11.28 -4.06
C ASP A 213 -12.72 10.79 -4.99
N GLY A 214 -13.76 10.15 -4.44
CA GLY A 214 -14.90 9.66 -5.20
C GLY A 214 -14.69 8.36 -5.97
N LEU A 215 -13.51 7.72 -5.89
CA LEU A 215 -13.33 6.40 -6.50
C LEU A 215 -14.29 5.37 -5.88
N GLU A 216 -15.01 4.67 -6.75
CA GLU A 216 -15.86 3.53 -6.43
C GLU A 216 -15.41 2.30 -7.22
N LEU A 217 -15.54 1.13 -6.59
CA LEU A 217 -15.32 -0.17 -7.22
C LEU A 217 -16.65 -0.90 -7.33
N THR A 218 -16.94 -1.46 -8.48
CA THR A 218 -18.14 -2.26 -8.75
C THR A 218 -17.73 -3.70 -8.93
N ASP A 219 -18.36 -4.63 -8.21
CA ASP A 219 -18.10 -6.08 -8.27
C ASP A 219 -16.69 -6.53 -7.86
N LEU A 220 -15.87 -5.59 -7.37
CA LEU A 220 -14.49 -5.82 -6.99
C LEU A 220 -14.20 -5.24 -5.61
N ARG A 221 -13.52 -6.02 -4.77
CA ARG A 221 -13.03 -5.58 -3.46
C ARG A 221 -11.57 -5.95 -3.27
N ILE A 222 -10.79 -5.00 -2.77
CA ILE A 222 -9.36 -5.12 -2.53
C ILE A 222 -9.11 -5.31 -1.04
N ILE A 223 -8.36 -6.36 -0.70
CA ILE A 223 -7.92 -6.68 0.66
C ILE A 223 -6.41 -6.97 0.69
N ALA A 224 -5.85 -7.23 1.87
CA ALA A 224 -4.44 -7.57 2.03
C ALA A 224 -4.18 -8.70 3.02
N SER A 225 -3.10 -9.42 2.78
CA SER A 225 -2.60 -10.47 3.68
C SER A 225 -2.18 -9.91 5.04
N VAL A 226 -1.57 -8.72 5.05
CA VAL A 226 -1.17 -7.99 6.26
C VAL A 226 -1.75 -6.58 6.19
N ARG A 227 -2.36 -6.12 7.29
CA ARG A 227 -3.15 -4.87 7.30
C ARG A 227 -2.34 -3.63 7.62
N CYS A 228 -1.11 -3.75 8.11
CA CYS A 228 -0.25 -2.61 8.44
C CYS A 228 0.92 -2.53 7.45
N ALA A 229 1.42 -1.31 7.21
CA ALA A 229 2.65 -1.14 6.46
C ALA A 229 3.82 -1.81 7.20
N PRO A 230 4.56 -2.73 6.57
CA PRO A 230 5.76 -3.30 7.14
C PRO A 230 7.02 -2.53 6.69
N PRO A 231 8.06 -2.44 7.53
CA PRO A 231 9.39 -2.02 7.09
C PRO A 231 9.83 -2.79 5.85
N ASP A 232 10.42 -2.08 4.88
CA ASP A 232 10.89 -2.60 3.59
C ASP A 232 9.85 -3.36 2.76
N ASN A 233 8.56 -3.17 3.06
CA ASN A 233 7.45 -3.96 2.51
C ASN A 233 7.63 -5.48 2.78
N LYS A 234 8.23 -5.84 3.92
CA LYS A 234 8.51 -7.23 4.31
C LYS A 234 7.89 -7.55 5.68
N PRO A 235 6.66 -8.08 5.72
CA PRO A 235 6.11 -8.59 6.95
C PRO A 235 6.79 -9.91 7.33
N THR A 236 6.93 -10.15 8.64
CA THR A 236 7.47 -11.40 9.16
C THR A 236 6.47 -12.55 9.02
N THR A 237 6.91 -13.79 9.25
CA THR A 237 5.99 -14.93 9.34
C THR A 237 4.98 -14.77 10.47
N GLU A 238 5.42 -14.26 11.62
CA GLU A 238 4.54 -14.06 12.77
C GLU A 238 3.50 -12.97 12.51
N GLU A 239 3.87 -11.89 11.85
CA GLU A 239 2.92 -10.82 11.48
C GLU A 239 1.88 -11.30 10.47
N ARG A 240 2.29 -12.13 9.51
CA ARG A 240 1.37 -12.77 8.56
C ARG A 240 0.41 -13.73 9.27
N ARG A 241 0.92 -14.52 10.22
CA ARG A 241 0.10 -15.41 11.05
C ARG A 241 -0.90 -14.62 11.90
N THR A 242 -0.44 -13.54 12.54
CA THR A 242 -1.27 -12.67 13.38
C THR A 242 -2.37 -12.00 12.57
N CYS A 243 -2.11 -11.54 11.34
CA CYS A 243 -3.14 -10.96 10.47
C CYS A 243 -4.06 -11.98 9.78
N ALA A 244 -3.72 -13.28 9.78
CA ALA A 244 -4.44 -14.29 9.03
C ALA A 244 -5.96 -14.37 9.34
N PRO A 245 -6.41 -14.26 10.61
CA PRO A 245 -7.84 -14.31 10.91
C PRO A 245 -8.66 -13.17 10.27
N TRP A 246 -8.05 -11.99 10.07
CA TRP A 246 -8.71 -10.91 9.33
C TRP A 246 -8.95 -11.29 7.86
N LEU A 247 -7.96 -11.91 7.21
CA LEU A 247 -8.08 -12.41 5.84
C LEU A 247 -9.10 -13.53 5.73
N ASP A 248 -9.11 -14.45 6.70
CA ASP A 248 -10.07 -15.55 6.76
C ASP A 248 -11.49 -15.00 6.83
N ARG A 249 -11.73 -13.98 7.67
CA ARG A 249 -13.06 -13.38 7.82
C ARG A 249 -13.51 -12.60 6.58
N ASP A 250 -12.60 -11.86 5.93
CA ASP A 250 -12.91 -11.23 4.63
C ASP A 250 -13.33 -12.28 3.59
N LEU A 251 -12.61 -13.40 3.51
CA LEU A 251 -12.90 -14.45 2.56
C LEU A 251 -14.23 -15.14 2.84
N GLN A 252 -14.58 -15.36 4.12
CA GLN A 252 -15.89 -15.87 4.54
C GLN A 252 -17.03 -14.93 4.14
N PHE A 253 -16.86 -13.61 4.28
CA PHE A 253 -17.91 -12.66 3.86
C PHE A 253 -18.10 -12.64 2.34
N ALA A 254 -17.03 -12.79 1.57
CA ALA A 254 -17.11 -12.85 0.11
C ALA A 254 -17.63 -14.20 -0.43
N GLU A 255 -17.40 -15.29 0.31
CA GLU A 255 -17.66 -16.69 -0.10
C GLU A 255 -19.01 -16.93 -0.80
N PRO A 256 -20.15 -16.37 -0.33
CA PRO A 256 -21.45 -16.63 -0.94
C PRO A 256 -21.56 -16.21 -2.41
N ASN A 257 -20.78 -15.20 -2.84
CA ASN A 257 -20.88 -14.60 -4.17
C ASN A 257 -19.58 -14.68 -4.97
N LEU A 258 -18.46 -15.07 -4.34
CA LEU A 258 -17.13 -15.05 -4.93
C LEU A 258 -16.99 -15.96 -6.17
N TYR A 259 -16.54 -15.38 -7.29
CA TYR A 259 -16.19 -16.10 -8.51
C TYR A 259 -14.67 -16.21 -8.70
N SER A 260 -13.94 -15.12 -8.43
CA SER A 260 -12.52 -15.04 -8.73
C SER A 260 -11.75 -14.27 -7.67
N ILE A 261 -10.48 -14.63 -7.50
CA ILE A 261 -9.51 -13.95 -6.65
C ILE A 261 -8.27 -13.64 -7.47
N LEU A 262 -7.89 -12.37 -7.56
CA LEU A 262 -6.60 -11.93 -8.09
C LEU A 262 -5.57 -11.84 -6.95
N ALA A 263 -4.60 -12.73 -6.95
CA ALA A 263 -3.47 -12.69 -6.02
C ALA A 263 -2.31 -11.87 -6.59
N LEU A 264 -1.95 -10.79 -5.92
CA LEU A 264 -0.84 -9.92 -6.31
C LEU A 264 0.47 -10.37 -5.63
N GLY A 265 1.28 -11.10 -6.39
CA GLY A 265 2.54 -11.67 -5.92
C GLY A 265 2.37 -13.01 -5.17
N SER A 266 3.49 -13.68 -4.93
CA SER A 266 3.51 -15.00 -4.30
C SER A 266 2.98 -15.01 -2.87
N ILE A 267 3.14 -13.90 -2.13
CA ILE A 267 2.60 -13.82 -0.76
C ILE A 267 1.08 -13.74 -0.79
N GLY A 268 0.46 -12.92 -1.64
CA GLY A 268 -1.00 -12.90 -1.79
C GLY A 268 -1.53 -14.27 -2.19
N TRP A 269 -0.87 -14.93 -3.14
CA TRP A 269 -1.21 -16.28 -3.59
C TRP A 269 -1.15 -17.31 -2.45
N ASP A 270 -0.04 -17.34 -1.73
CA ASP A 270 0.18 -18.28 -0.64
C ASP A 270 -0.77 -18.03 0.55
N SER A 271 -1.03 -16.77 0.87
CA SER A 271 -1.98 -16.38 1.91
C SER A 271 -3.40 -16.80 1.55
N THR A 272 -3.84 -16.59 0.30
CA THR A 272 -5.16 -17.03 -0.16
C THR A 272 -5.30 -18.54 -0.11
N LEU A 273 -4.31 -19.30 -0.61
CA LEU A 273 -4.33 -20.77 -0.52
C LEU A 273 -4.33 -21.27 0.92
N ALA A 274 -3.65 -20.56 1.83
CA ALA A 274 -3.64 -20.92 3.24
C ALA A 274 -4.99 -20.60 3.92
N ALA A 275 -5.59 -19.45 3.60
CA ALA A 275 -6.92 -19.06 4.09
C ALA A 275 -7.99 -20.06 3.61
N ALA A 276 -8.03 -20.36 2.32
CA ALA A 276 -8.94 -21.36 1.75
C ALA A 276 -8.86 -22.71 2.48
N ARG A 277 -7.65 -23.21 2.78
CA ARG A 277 -7.47 -24.44 3.56
C ARG A 277 -7.99 -24.33 5.00
N ARG A 278 -7.78 -23.21 5.68
CA ARG A 278 -8.29 -22.99 7.04
C ARG A 278 -9.81 -22.93 7.07
N LEU A 279 -10.42 -22.42 6.01
CA LEU A 279 -11.88 -22.38 5.81
C LEU A 279 -12.47 -23.69 5.30
N GLY A 280 -11.66 -24.74 5.11
CA GLY A 280 -12.14 -26.05 4.68
C GLY A 280 -12.42 -26.16 3.17
N TRP A 281 -12.03 -25.17 2.37
CA TRP A 281 -12.15 -25.26 0.91
C TRP A 281 -11.21 -26.34 0.36
N ASP A 282 -11.62 -26.99 -0.73
CA ASP A 282 -10.73 -27.87 -1.46
C ASP A 282 -9.69 -27.05 -2.22
N VAL A 283 -8.43 -27.43 -2.02
CA VAL A 283 -7.27 -26.79 -2.64
C VAL A 283 -6.44 -27.89 -3.30
N PRO A 284 -6.13 -27.77 -4.61
CA PRO A 284 -5.45 -28.82 -5.35
C PRO A 284 -4.16 -29.32 -4.69
N ARG A 285 -3.90 -30.63 -4.87
CA ARG A 285 -2.67 -31.31 -4.43
C ARG A 285 -1.98 -31.93 -5.65
N PRO A 286 -0.69 -31.65 -5.91
CA PRO A 286 0.22 -30.80 -5.12
C PRO A 286 -0.20 -29.32 -5.11
N LYS A 287 0.30 -28.55 -4.12
CA LYS A 287 0.00 -27.12 -3.97
C LYS A 287 0.25 -26.39 -5.31
N PRO A 288 -0.74 -25.63 -5.83
CA PRO A 288 -0.55 -24.82 -7.02
C PRO A 288 0.63 -23.85 -6.89
N LYS A 289 1.51 -23.83 -7.89
CA LYS A 289 2.65 -22.92 -7.94
C LYS A 289 2.20 -21.55 -8.41
N PHE A 290 2.71 -20.51 -7.76
CA PHE A 290 2.48 -19.13 -8.19
C PHE A 290 3.17 -18.86 -9.53
N GLY A 291 2.51 -18.08 -10.37
CA GLY A 291 3.04 -17.49 -11.60
C GLY A 291 2.11 -16.39 -12.10
N HIS A 292 2.62 -15.47 -12.92
CA HIS A 292 1.76 -14.48 -13.58
C HIS A 292 0.89 -15.17 -14.65
N GLY A 293 -0.42 -14.89 -14.63
CA GLY A 293 -1.41 -15.58 -15.46
C GLY A 293 -1.71 -17.01 -15.00
N ALA A 294 -1.11 -17.49 -13.90
CA ALA A 294 -1.41 -18.82 -13.37
C ALA A 294 -2.83 -18.85 -12.82
N VAL A 295 -3.56 -19.94 -13.09
CA VAL A 295 -4.92 -20.15 -12.58
C VAL A 295 -4.95 -21.43 -11.77
N ALA A 296 -5.49 -21.36 -10.56
CA ALA A 296 -5.85 -22.51 -9.75
C ALA A 296 -7.35 -22.50 -9.46
N LEU A 297 -7.98 -23.65 -9.50
CA LEU A 297 -9.40 -23.80 -9.16
C LEU A 297 -9.50 -24.26 -7.71
N LEU A 298 -10.16 -23.47 -6.88
CA LEU A 298 -10.49 -23.79 -5.49
C LEU A 298 -11.97 -24.15 -5.43
N GLN A 299 -12.38 -25.04 -4.52
CA GLN A 299 -13.79 -25.37 -4.34
C GLN A 299 -14.20 -24.98 -2.92
N ASN A 300 -15.10 -24.01 -2.79
CA ASN A 300 -15.75 -23.72 -1.53
C ASN A 300 -17.01 -24.60 -1.38
N GLU A 301 -17.81 -24.40 -0.32
CA GLU A 301 -18.99 -25.26 -0.08
C GLU A 301 -20.05 -25.17 -1.20
N THR A 302 -20.11 -24.07 -1.93
CA THR A 302 -21.19 -23.76 -2.89
C THR A 302 -20.75 -23.73 -4.35
N ARG A 303 -19.49 -23.42 -4.65
CA ARG A 303 -19.00 -23.15 -6.01
C ARG A 303 -17.48 -23.26 -6.15
N GLN A 304 -17.05 -23.35 -7.40
CA GLN A 304 -15.66 -23.24 -7.76
C GLN A 304 -15.24 -21.76 -7.85
N VAL A 305 -14.08 -21.43 -7.30
CA VAL A 305 -13.49 -20.09 -7.28
C VAL A 305 -12.15 -20.12 -8.03
N LYS A 306 -11.97 -19.22 -9.00
CA LYS A 306 -10.70 -19.07 -9.73
C LYS A 306 -9.71 -18.24 -8.92
N LEU A 307 -8.56 -18.81 -8.56
CA LEU A 307 -7.42 -18.06 -8.05
C LEU A 307 -6.47 -17.74 -9.22
N VAL A 308 -6.38 -16.47 -9.58
CA VAL A 308 -5.51 -15.95 -10.65
C VAL A 308 -4.29 -15.28 -10.03
N GLY A 309 -3.10 -15.65 -10.48
CA GLY A 309 -1.84 -15.05 -10.05
C GLY A 309 -1.43 -13.90 -10.97
N SER A 310 -1.00 -12.79 -10.38
CA SER A 310 -0.29 -11.73 -11.12
C SER A 310 0.97 -11.31 -10.38
N TYR A 311 2.01 -10.91 -11.11
CA TYR A 311 3.15 -10.26 -10.48
C TYR A 311 2.71 -8.95 -9.80
N HIS A 312 3.38 -8.61 -8.71
CA HIS A 312 3.10 -7.36 -8.02
C HIS A 312 3.45 -6.16 -8.91
N VAL A 313 2.59 -5.14 -8.93
CA VAL A 313 2.77 -3.85 -9.64
C VAL A 313 3.82 -2.94 -8.98
N SER A 314 4.87 -3.51 -8.38
CA SER A 314 5.98 -2.76 -7.81
C SER A 314 6.77 -2.07 -8.93
N GLN A 315 7.34 -0.90 -8.65
CA GLN A 315 8.19 -0.17 -9.61
C GLN A 315 9.31 -1.04 -10.18
N GLN A 316 9.90 -1.93 -9.36
CA GLN A 316 10.90 -2.88 -9.82
C GLN A 316 10.40 -3.76 -10.99
N ASN A 317 9.16 -4.25 -10.93
CA ASN A 317 8.60 -5.13 -11.96
C ASN A 317 8.15 -4.34 -13.20
N THR A 318 7.55 -3.16 -13.01
CA THR A 318 7.02 -2.36 -14.12
C THR A 318 8.13 -1.67 -14.91
N PHE A 319 9.18 -1.16 -14.24
CA PHE A 319 10.30 -0.49 -14.91
C PHE A 319 11.24 -1.45 -15.63
N THR A 320 11.37 -2.68 -15.17
CA THR A 320 12.20 -3.70 -15.82
C THR A 320 11.48 -4.43 -16.96
N GLY A 321 10.20 -4.14 -17.20
CA GLY A 321 9.38 -4.85 -18.18
C GLY A 321 8.99 -6.27 -17.76
N ARG A 322 9.29 -6.68 -16.51
CA ARG A 322 8.86 -7.98 -15.96
C ARG A 322 7.33 -8.09 -15.86
N LEU A 323 6.66 -6.96 -15.73
CA LEU A 323 5.21 -6.84 -15.85
C LEU A 323 4.91 -5.63 -16.76
N THR A 324 4.14 -5.86 -17.83
CA THR A 324 3.61 -4.80 -18.70
C THR A 324 2.13 -4.56 -18.41
N GLU A 325 1.58 -3.45 -18.91
CA GLU A 325 0.14 -3.15 -18.77
C GLU A 325 -0.70 -4.22 -19.46
N GLN A 326 -0.31 -4.67 -20.65
CA GLN A 326 -1.04 -5.70 -21.40
C GLN A 326 -1.04 -7.04 -20.65
N MET A 327 0.05 -7.37 -19.95
CA MET A 327 0.13 -8.54 -19.09
C MET A 327 -0.82 -8.43 -17.90
N LEU A 328 -0.85 -7.27 -17.23
CA LEU A 328 -1.78 -7.02 -16.13
C LEU A 328 -3.24 -7.11 -16.59
N ASP A 329 -3.57 -6.48 -17.72
CA ASP A 329 -4.91 -6.49 -18.32
C ASP A 329 -5.33 -7.92 -18.68
N ALA A 330 -4.43 -8.71 -19.26
CA ALA A 330 -4.69 -10.12 -19.56
C ALA A 330 -4.97 -10.93 -18.28
N ALA A 331 -4.23 -10.71 -17.20
CA ALA A 331 -4.49 -11.37 -15.92
C ALA A 331 -5.84 -10.96 -15.31
N ILE A 332 -6.21 -9.68 -15.40
CA ILE A 332 -7.52 -9.18 -14.94
C ILE A 332 -8.66 -9.74 -15.80
N GLY A 333 -8.44 -9.91 -17.11
CA GLY A 333 -9.40 -10.53 -18.02
C GLY A 333 -9.78 -11.97 -17.64
N LEU A 334 -8.90 -12.69 -16.93
CA LEU A 334 -9.20 -14.04 -16.43
C LEU A 334 -10.21 -14.08 -15.26
N LEU A 335 -10.51 -12.91 -14.65
CA LEU A 335 -11.39 -12.81 -13.49
C LEU A 335 -12.88 -12.88 -13.82
N ALA A 336 -13.26 -12.50 -15.05
CA ALA A 336 -14.65 -12.56 -15.50
C ALA A 336 -15.21 -13.99 -15.38
N PRO A 337 -16.48 -14.18 -14.97
CA PRO A 337 -17.07 -15.50 -14.73
C PRO A 337 -17.00 -16.44 -15.93
#